data_AF-A0A9D7R9F9-F1
#
_entry.id   AF-A0A9D7R9F9-F1
#
_cell.length_a   1.000
_cell.length_b   1.000
_cell.length_c   1.000
_cell.angle_alpha   90.00
_cell.angle_beta   90.00
_cell.angle_gamma   90.00
#
_symmetry.space_group_name_H-M   'P 1'
#
loop_
_entity.id
_entity.type
_entity.pdbx_description
1 polymer ?
#
loop_
_entity_poly.entity_id
_entity_poly.type
_entity_poly.pdbx_seq_one_letter_code
_entity_poly.pdbx_strand_id
1 'polypeptide(L)'
;MLSERAEEPMHAPRELSVAILAAGRGTRLGGPKALFELAGEPLLLRILRTLDAVGTELRCGLDIAVVCGADRERVRELLGRSMPHLEARIVANDAPERERTLSLRLACQALPPALPLLVWPVDVPLVARRTLRELLRAPLPARAFRSPCSAERGGHPVLLGAELREELLALRDDETLRELRDRATTQRERLAVDDPLILLDLDTPRDVEHALRELAAAPPERPENGDQRPT
;
A
#
# COMPACT_ATOMS: atom_id res chain seq x y z
N MET A 1 27.03 -25.92 -22.14
CA MET A 1 25.64 -26.06 -21.63
C MET A 1 25.41 -24.93 -20.64
N LEU A 2 25.02 -23.76 -21.15
CA LEU A 2 24.52 -22.66 -20.32
C LEU A 2 23.02 -22.90 -20.20
N SER A 3 22.57 -23.16 -18.98
CA SER A 3 21.15 -23.33 -18.66
C SER A 3 20.43 -22.02 -18.94
N GLU A 4 19.55 -22.04 -19.94
CA GLU A 4 18.47 -21.08 -20.07
C GLU A 4 17.69 -21.10 -18.74
N ARG A 5 17.87 -20.07 -17.91
CA ARG A 5 16.93 -19.78 -16.85
C ARG A 5 15.64 -19.39 -17.55
N ALA A 6 14.71 -20.34 -17.68
CA ALA A 6 13.34 -20.04 -18.05
C ALA A 6 12.85 -18.92 -17.11
N GLU A 7 12.53 -17.76 -17.67
CA GLU A 7 11.83 -16.71 -16.93
C GLU A 7 10.54 -17.34 -16.39
N GLU A 8 10.46 -17.56 -15.08
CA GLU A 8 9.22 -18.01 -14.46
C GLU A 8 8.11 -17.02 -14.87
N PRO A 9 6.95 -17.50 -15.37
CA PRO A 9 5.89 -16.61 -15.77
C PRO A 9 5.51 -15.70 -14.60
N MET A 10 5.66 -14.39 -14.81
CA MET A 10 5.25 -13.37 -13.86
C MET A 10 3.73 -13.33 -13.82
N HIS A 11 3.14 -13.73 -12.69
CA HIS A 11 1.68 -13.80 -12.51
C HIS A 11 1.11 -12.56 -11.81
N ALA A 12 1.84 -11.45 -11.84
CA ALA A 12 1.37 -10.20 -11.27
C ALA A 12 0.05 -9.77 -11.92
N PRO A 13 -0.87 -9.14 -11.16
CA PRO A 13 -2.08 -8.60 -11.75
C PRO A 13 -1.71 -7.57 -12.82
N ARG A 14 -2.38 -7.62 -13.97
CA ARG A 14 -2.17 -6.61 -15.03
C ARG A 14 -2.65 -5.23 -14.62
N GLU A 15 -3.68 -5.18 -13.79
CA GLU A 15 -4.26 -3.96 -13.24
C GLU A 15 -4.57 -4.17 -11.75
N LEU A 16 -4.34 -3.15 -10.94
CA LEU A 16 -4.49 -3.19 -9.49
C LEU A 16 -5.16 -1.92 -9.00
N SER A 17 -6.22 -2.08 -8.20
CA SER A 17 -6.79 -0.99 -7.42
C SER A 17 -6.00 -0.82 -6.13
N VAL A 18 -5.65 0.42 -5.78
CA VAL A 18 -4.87 0.76 -4.59
C VAL A 18 -5.63 1.78 -3.76
N ALA A 19 -5.96 1.43 -2.52
CA ALA A 19 -6.54 2.32 -1.53
C ALA A 19 -5.48 2.74 -0.51
N ILE A 20 -5.08 4.02 -0.58
CA ILE A 20 -4.22 4.63 0.44
C ILE A 20 -5.10 5.34 1.47
N LEU A 21 -5.07 4.86 2.71
CA LEU A 21 -5.92 5.38 3.78
C LEU A 21 -5.17 6.45 4.57
N ALA A 22 -5.61 7.70 4.43
CA ALA A 22 -4.97 8.87 5.04
C ALA A 22 -5.96 9.83 5.73
N ALA A 23 -7.19 9.37 6.01
CA ALA A 23 -8.22 10.18 6.65
C ALA A 23 -8.02 10.39 8.17
N GLY A 24 -7.09 9.66 8.79
CA GLY A 24 -6.84 9.75 10.23
C GLY A 24 -6.29 11.12 10.64
N ARG A 25 -6.79 11.66 11.76
CA ARG A 25 -6.49 13.04 12.22
C ARG A 25 -5.02 13.32 12.56
N GLY A 26 -4.19 12.28 12.76
CA GLY A 26 -2.74 12.44 12.97
C GLY A 26 -2.33 13.37 14.13
N THR A 27 -3.22 13.63 15.08
CA THR A 27 -3.09 14.70 16.10
C THR A 27 -1.82 14.57 16.93
N ARG A 28 -1.38 13.34 17.20
CA ARG A 28 -0.15 13.04 17.95
C ARG A 28 1.14 13.44 17.23
N LEU A 29 1.10 13.58 15.90
CA LEU A 29 2.23 13.99 15.07
C LEU A 29 2.11 15.44 14.57
N GLY A 30 1.13 16.20 15.09
CA GLY A 30 1.00 17.63 14.81
C GLY A 30 0.37 17.97 13.45
N GLY A 31 -0.29 17.01 12.79
CA GLY A 31 -0.96 17.30 11.53
C GLY A 31 -1.39 16.07 10.73
N PRO A 32 -1.80 16.27 9.47
CA PRO A 32 -2.31 15.23 8.59
C PRO A 32 -1.17 14.29 8.19
N LYS A 33 -1.30 12.99 8.48
CA LYS A 33 -0.21 12.03 8.29
C LYS A 33 0.30 11.95 6.85
N ALA A 34 -0.57 12.11 5.85
CA ALA A 34 -0.17 12.11 4.44
C ALA A 34 0.92 13.15 4.12
N LEU A 35 0.87 14.31 4.78
CA LEU A 35 1.76 15.44 4.57
C LEU A 35 2.89 15.50 5.60
N PHE A 36 2.90 14.59 6.58
CA PHE A 36 3.97 14.53 7.58
C PHE A 36 5.28 14.12 6.90
N GLU A 37 6.33 14.89 7.13
CA GLU A 37 7.64 14.62 6.54
C GLU A 37 8.48 13.73 7.45
N LEU A 38 8.88 12.58 6.93
CA LEU A 38 9.88 11.73 7.53
C LEU A 38 11.17 11.89 6.72
N ALA A 39 12.26 12.34 7.36
CA ALA A 39 13.54 12.62 6.71
C ALA A 39 13.41 13.50 5.45
N GLY A 40 12.58 14.55 5.51
CA GLY A 40 12.37 15.51 4.41
C GLY A 40 11.43 15.03 3.30
N GLU A 41 10.74 13.91 3.48
CA GLU A 41 9.81 13.38 2.48
C GLU A 41 8.44 13.06 3.10
N PRO A 42 7.33 13.55 2.51
CA PRO A 42 5.97 13.21 2.94
C PRO A 42 5.68 11.72 2.91
N LEU A 43 4.98 11.20 3.93
CA LEU A 43 4.66 9.77 4.04
C LEU A 43 3.90 9.24 2.81
N LEU A 44 2.98 10.04 2.26
CA LEU A 44 2.23 9.66 1.06
C LEU A 44 3.16 9.48 -0.16
N LEU A 45 4.15 10.35 -0.33
CA LEU A 45 5.07 10.25 -1.47
C LEU A 45 5.96 9.00 -1.38
N ARG A 46 6.36 8.60 -0.17
CA ARG A 46 7.12 7.35 0.04
C ARG A 46 6.34 6.14 -0.49
N ILE A 47 5.06 6.02 -0.10
CA ILE A 47 4.18 4.93 -0.56
C ILE A 47 4.01 4.97 -2.08
N LEU A 48 3.72 6.15 -2.64
CA LEU A 48 3.48 6.30 -4.07
C LEU A 48 4.71 6.02 -4.92
N ARG A 49 5.91 6.38 -4.46
CA ARG A 49 7.16 6.05 -5.15
C ARG A 49 7.42 4.55 -5.14
N THR A 50 7.17 3.87 -4.02
CA THR A 50 7.28 2.40 -3.97
C THR A 50 6.26 1.75 -4.89
N LEU A 51 5.02 2.24 -4.94
CA LEU A 51 3.99 1.77 -5.86
C LEU A 51 4.38 1.98 -7.33
N ASP A 52 4.80 3.19 -7.70
CA ASP A 52 5.18 3.56 -9.07
C ASP A 52 6.35 2.72 -9.58
N ALA A 53 7.37 2.52 -8.73
CA ALA A 53 8.53 1.68 -9.05
C ALA A 53 8.13 0.22 -9.29
N VAL A 54 7.32 -0.38 -8.39
CA VAL A 54 6.87 -1.77 -8.54
C VAL A 54 5.86 -1.94 -9.69
N GLY A 55 4.95 -0.98 -9.87
CA GLY A 55 3.98 -0.98 -10.98
C GLY A 55 4.69 -0.97 -12.33
N THR A 56 5.72 -0.11 -12.48
CA THR A 56 6.57 -0.07 -13.67
C THR A 56 7.33 -1.39 -13.87
N GLU A 57 7.98 -1.89 -12.81
CA GLU A 57 8.75 -3.14 -12.86
C GLU A 57 7.90 -4.34 -13.29
N LEU A 58 6.70 -4.49 -12.71
CA LEU A 58 5.79 -5.60 -12.98
C LEU A 58 4.88 -5.37 -14.19
N ARG A 59 4.97 -4.20 -14.85
CA ARG A 59 4.05 -3.75 -15.90
C ARG A 59 2.58 -3.85 -15.47
N CYS A 60 2.31 -3.44 -14.23
CA CYS A 60 1.00 -3.43 -13.60
C CYS A 60 0.42 -2.02 -13.65
N GLY A 61 -0.74 -1.85 -14.29
CA GLY A 61 -1.49 -0.60 -14.25
C GLY A 61 -2.05 -0.35 -12.85
N LEU A 62 -1.90 0.86 -12.34
CA LEU A 62 -2.32 1.21 -10.98
C LEU A 62 -3.47 2.21 -11.02
N ASP A 63 -4.61 1.82 -10.46
CA ASP A 63 -5.71 2.72 -10.15
C ASP A 63 -5.64 3.11 -8.69
N ILE A 64 -5.23 4.35 -8.41
CA ILE A 64 -4.94 4.80 -7.05
C ILE A 64 -6.08 5.69 -6.53
N ALA A 65 -6.54 5.41 -5.32
CA ALA A 65 -7.39 6.29 -4.54
C ALA A 65 -6.71 6.64 -3.22
N VAL A 66 -6.52 7.93 -2.98
CA VAL A 66 -6.01 8.46 -1.71
C VAL A 66 -7.18 9.04 -0.94
N VAL A 67 -7.54 8.40 0.17
CA VAL A 67 -8.65 8.84 1.02
C VAL A 67 -8.10 9.76 2.09
N CYS A 68 -8.55 11.01 2.10
CA CYS A 68 -8.09 12.03 3.04
C CYS A 68 -9.27 12.87 3.56
N GLY A 69 -9.06 13.53 4.70
CA GLY A 69 -10.04 14.45 5.28
C GLY A 69 -9.88 15.87 4.73
N ALA A 70 -9.80 16.84 5.64
CA ALA A 70 -9.77 18.28 5.32
C ALA A 70 -8.56 18.74 4.47
N ASP A 71 -7.48 17.96 4.38
CA ASP A 71 -6.25 18.35 3.69
C ASP A 71 -6.17 17.94 2.22
N ARG A 72 -7.30 17.58 1.61
CA ARG A 72 -7.38 17.07 0.23
C ARG A 72 -6.77 18.01 -0.82
N GLU A 73 -6.91 19.33 -0.67
CA GLU A 73 -6.34 20.31 -1.61
C GLU A 73 -4.81 20.31 -1.52
N ARG A 74 -4.25 20.23 -0.30
CA ARG A 74 -2.80 20.16 -0.07
C ARG A 74 -2.21 18.84 -0.59
N VAL A 75 -2.93 17.73 -0.40
CA VAL A 75 -2.56 16.44 -0.99
C VAL A 75 -2.56 16.52 -2.51
N ARG A 76 -3.59 17.12 -3.13
CA ARG A 76 -3.64 17.31 -4.58
C ARG A 76 -2.48 18.15 -5.10
N GLU A 77 -2.14 19.26 -4.43
CA GLU A 77 -1.00 20.08 -4.81
C GLU A 77 0.32 19.31 -4.72
N LEU A 78 0.50 18.56 -3.62
CA LEU A 78 1.69 17.71 -3.43
C LEU A 78 1.87 16.73 -4.59
N LEU A 79 0.80 16.02 -4.98
CA LEU A 79 0.86 15.07 -6.10
C LEU A 79 1.15 15.75 -7.43
N GLY A 80 0.46 16.85 -7.73
CA GLY A 80 0.68 17.58 -8.98
C GLY A 80 2.10 18.13 -9.12
N ARG A 81 2.76 18.46 -8.01
CA ARG A 81 4.15 18.96 -8.00
C ARG A 81 5.19 17.85 -8.00
N SER A 82 4.95 16.75 -7.30
CA SER A 82 5.98 15.74 -7.04
C SER A 82 5.85 14.46 -7.86
N MET A 83 4.64 14.12 -8.32
CA MET A 83 4.32 12.91 -9.09
C MET A 83 3.30 13.21 -10.20
N PRO A 84 3.56 14.16 -11.12
CA PRO A 84 2.58 14.62 -12.11
C PRO A 84 2.17 13.54 -13.12
N HIS A 85 2.96 12.49 -13.28
CA HIS A 85 2.70 11.35 -14.16
C HIS A 85 1.78 10.29 -13.54
N LEU A 86 1.59 10.31 -12.22
CA LEU A 86 0.82 9.31 -11.50
C LEU A 86 -0.59 9.83 -11.23
N GLU A 87 -1.58 9.26 -11.90
CA GLU A 87 -2.98 9.61 -11.67
C GLU A 87 -3.50 8.98 -10.38
N ALA A 88 -3.83 9.81 -9.38
CA ALA A 88 -4.45 9.37 -8.14
C ALA A 88 -5.75 10.15 -7.87
N ARG A 89 -6.82 9.40 -7.59
CA ARG A 89 -8.12 9.95 -7.22
C ARG A 89 -8.09 10.38 -5.76
N ILE A 90 -8.31 11.66 -5.51
CA ILE A 90 -8.41 12.18 -4.14
C ILE A 90 -9.86 12.04 -3.67
N VAL A 91 -10.07 11.19 -2.66
CA VAL A 91 -11.39 10.87 -2.11
C VAL A 91 -11.53 11.50 -0.73
N ALA A 92 -12.60 12.24 -0.51
CA ALA A 92 -12.87 12.89 0.77
C ALA A 92 -13.57 11.92 1.73
N ASN A 93 -13.07 11.85 2.97
CA ASN A 93 -13.82 11.30 4.10
C ASN A 93 -13.96 12.38 5.18
N ASP A 94 -15.13 13.01 5.22
CA ASP A 94 -15.45 14.10 6.15
C ASP A 94 -15.95 13.60 7.52
N ALA A 95 -16.00 12.28 7.75
CA ALA A 95 -16.50 11.64 8.98
C ALA A 95 -15.37 10.88 9.73
N PRO A 96 -14.51 11.58 10.48
CA PRO A 96 -13.35 11.02 11.19
C PRO A 96 -13.71 10.16 12.42
N GLU A 97 -14.99 9.95 12.71
CA GLU A 97 -15.45 9.05 13.78
C GLU A 97 -15.77 7.63 13.26
N ARG A 98 -15.85 7.43 11.93
CA ARG A 98 -16.15 6.13 11.27
C ARG A 98 -14.96 5.62 10.42
N GLU A 99 -13.75 6.04 10.76
CA GLU A 99 -12.62 6.24 9.83
C GLU A 99 -12.26 5.05 8.93
N ARG A 100 -12.07 3.85 9.47
CA ARG A 100 -11.35 2.80 8.72
C ARG A 100 -12.23 2.10 7.67
N THR A 101 -13.41 1.61 8.07
CA THR A 101 -14.32 0.91 7.15
C THR A 101 -14.95 1.87 6.15
N LEU A 102 -15.30 3.09 6.58
CA LEU A 102 -15.85 4.11 5.67
C LEU A 102 -14.81 4.54 4.62
N SER A 103 -13.56 4.81 5.04
CA SER A 103 -12.50 5.17 4.07
C SER A 103 -12.26 4.07 3.05
N LEU A 104 -12.26 2.80 3.49
CA LEU A 104 -12.13 1.66 2.60
C LEU A 104 -13.27 1.58 1.58
N ARG A 105 -14.53 1.76 2.01
CA ARG A 105 -15.69 1.78 1.11
C ARG A 105 -15.63 2.92 0.11
N LEU A 106 -15.30 4.13 0.57
CA LEU A 106 -15.14 5.31 -0.29
C LEU A 106 -14.03 5.10 -1.33
N ALA A 107 -12.89 4.52 -0.96
CA ALA A 107 -11.85 4.14 -1.92
C ALA A 107 -12.37 3.15 -2.95
N CYS A 108 -13.03 2.08 -2.51
CA CYS A 108 -13.55 1.05 -3.41
C CYS A 108 -14.58 1.59 -4.42
N GLN A 109 -15.41 2.55 -4.01
CA GLN A 109 -16.39 3.22 -4.86
C GLN A 109 -15.74 4.13 -5.91
N ALA A 110 -14.59 4.73 -5.60
CA ALA A 110 -13.86 5.59 -6.52
C ALA A 110 -12.97 4.82 -7.52
N LEU A 111 -12.72 3.53 -7.26
CA LEU A 111 -11.82 2.67 -8.03
C LEU A 111 -12.59 1.77 -9.01
N PRO A 112 -12.04 1.39 -10.18
CA PRO A 112 -12.71 0.49 -11.12
C PRO A 112 -13.08 -0.85 -10.46
N PRO A 113 -14.28 -1.40 -10.67
CA PRO A 113 -14.73 -2.63 -10.01
C PRO A 113 -13.95 -3.87 -10.48
N ALA A 114 -14.18 -5.01 -9.83
CA ALA A 114 -13.65 -6.34 -10.19
C ALA A 114 -12.10 -6.49 -10.21
N LEU A 115 -11.34 -5.43 -9.93
CA LEU A 115 -9.89 -5.52 -9.71
C LEU A 115 -9.57 -5.89 -8.26
N PRO A 116 -8.50 -6.67 -8.02
CA PRO A 116 -7.91 -6.81 -6.69
C PRO A 116 -7.63 -5.47 -6.03
N LEU A 117 -7.73 -5.43 -4.70
CA LEU A 117 -7.52 -4.21 -3.93
C LEU A 117 -6.29 -4.34 -3.01
N LEU A 118 -5.29 -3.51 -3.24
CA LEU A 118 -4.22 -3.27 -2.29
C LEU A 118 -4.64 -2.18 -1.30
N VAL A 119 -4.64 -2.48 -0.01
CA VAL A 119 -4.94 -1.53 1.06
C VAL A 119 -3.66 -1.17 1.78
N TRP A 120 -3.32 0.12 1.77
CA TRP A 120 -2.11 0.64 2.38
C TRP A 120 -2.42 1.83 3.31
N PRO A 121 -2.32 1.65 4.63
CA PRO A 121 -2.40 2.76 5.58
C PRO A 121 -1.24 3.74 5.39
N VAL A 122 -1.50 5.05 5.34
CA VAL A 122 -0.47 6.06 5.08
C VAL A 122 0.60 6.13 6.17
N ASP A 123 0.28 5.62 7.35
CA ASP A 123 1.16 5.55 8.52
C ASP A 123 2.09 4.34 8.53
N VAL A 124 2.04 3.45 7.54
CA VAL A 124 3.06 2.41 7.32
C VAL A 124 3.86 2.70 6.05
N PRO A 125 4.65 3.80 6.00
CA PRO A 125 5.23 4.30 4.76
C PRO A 125 6.56 3.63 4.36
N LEU A 126 7.12 2.79 5.24
CA LEU A 126 8.48 2.25 5.09
C LEU A 126 8.53 0.80 4.59
N VAL A 127 7.45 0.30 4.00
CA VAL A 127 7.44 -1.04 3.40
C VAL A 127 8.42 -1.09 2.23
N ALA A 128 9.30 -2.10 2.24
CA ALA A 128 10.33 -2.23 1.23
C ALA A 128 9.72 -2.56 -0.15
N ARG A 129 10.35 -2.06 -1.23
CA ARG A 129 9.98 -2.38 -2.61
C ARG A 129 9.90 -3.88 -2.87
N ARG A 130 10.86 -4.65 -2.35
CA ARG A 130 10.88 -6.12 -2.47
C ARG A 130 9.65 -6.79 -1.85
N THR A 131 9.17 -6.28 -0.72
CA THR A 131 8.00 -6.81 -0.01
C THR A 131 6.75 -6.62 -0.85
N LEU A 132 6.55 -5.41 -1.39
CA LEU A 132 5.42 -5.13 -2.28
C LEU A 132 5.49 -5.99 -3.56
N ARG A 133 6.68 -6.09 -4.16
CA ARG A 133 6.91 -6.93 -5.34
C ARG A 133 6.55 -8.40 -5.07
N GLU A 134 7.00 -8.97 -3.96
CA GLU A 134 6.67 -10.35 -3.58
C GLU A 134 5.17 -10.54 -3.31
N LEU A 135 4.52 -9.55 -2.68
CA LEU A 135 3.08 -9.57 -2.41
C LEU A 135 2.25 -9.65 -3.70
N LEU A 136 2.69 -8.96 -4.75
CA LEU A 136 2.02 -8.88 -6.05
C LEU A 136 2.42 -9.99 -7.03
N ARG A 137 3.58 -10.65 -6.87
CA ARG A 137 4.13 -11.58 -7.87
C ARG A 137 3.31 -12.86 -8.05
N ALA A 138 2.69 -13.35 -6.97
CA ALA A 138 1.93 -14.60 -6.98
C ALA A 138 0.47 -14.38 -7.42
N PRO A 139 -0.14 -15.32 -8.18
CA PRO A 139 -1.56 -15.26 -8.51
C PRO A 139 -2.40 -15.06 -7.26
N LEU A 140 -3.39 -14.19 -7.31
CA LEU A 140 -4.26 -13.90 -6.16
C LEU A 140 -5.63 -14.54 -6.38
N PRO A 141 -6.03 -15.55 -5.59
CA PRO A 141 -7.39 -16.07 -5.61
C PRO A 141 -8.43 -14.99 -5.34
N ALA A 142 -9.61 -15.09 -5.94
CA ALA A 142 -10.66 -14.08 -5.82
C ALA A 142 -11.09 -13.82 -4.36
N ARG A 143 -11.01 -14.85 -3.50
CA ARG A 143 -11.33 -14.77 -2.06
C ARG A 143 -10.11 -14.66 -1.14
N ALA A 144 -8.94 -14.38 -1.68
CA ALA A 144 -7.72 -14.31 -0.88
C ALA A 144 -7.62 -12.98 -0.12
N PHE A 145 -7.31 -13.09 1.17
CA PHE A 145 -6.79 -12.01 1.99
C PHE A 145 -5.31 -12.28 2.21
N ARG A 146 -4.45 -11.60 1.45
CA ARG A 146 -3.00 -11.76 1.52
C ARG A 146 -2.37 -10.64 2.32
N SER A 147 -1.57 -10.98 3.32
CA SER A 147 -0.79 -10.01 4.11
C SER A 147 0.67 -10.44 4.20
N PRO A 148 1.64 -9.50 4.11
CA PRO A 148 3.01 -9.78 4.49
C PRO A 148 3.08 -10.08 5.99
N CYS A 149 4.02 -10.95 6.37
CA CYS A 149 4.22 -11.38 7.74
C CYS A 149 5.71 -11.34 8.09
N SER A 150 6.04 -10.64 9.17
CA SER A 150 7.38 -10.58 9.75
C SER A 150 7.28 -11.00 11.21
N ALA A 151 8.16 -11.92 11.63
CA ALA A 151 8.14 -12.53 12.97
C ALA A 151 6.73 -12.99 13.41
N GLU A 152 6.03 -13.75 12.54
CA GLU A 152 4.66 -14.26 12.73
C GLU A 152 3.55 -13.21 12.87
N ARG A 153 3.87 -11.92 12.72
CA ARG A 153 2.90 -10.83 12.78
C ARG A 153 2.55 -10.38 11.37
N GLY A 154 1.26 -10.39 11.03
CA GLY A 154 0.74 -9.82 9.80
C GLY A 154 0.79 -8.30 9.81
N GLY A 155 1.27 -7.71 8.72
CA GLY A 155 1.42 -6.28 8.53
C GLY A 155 0.75 -5.76 7.26
N HIS A 156 1.21 -4.59 6.82
CA HIS A 156 0.70 -3.86 5.65
C HIS A 156 1.75 -3.74 4.53
N PRO A 157 1.34 -3.49 3.27
CA PRO A 157 -0.04 -3.43 2.80
C PRO A 157 -0.69 -4.81 2.74
N VAL A 158 -2.03 -4.85 2.71
CA VAL A 158 -2.79 -6.10 2.53
C VAL A 158 -3.43 -6.11 1.15
N LEU A 159 -3.48 -7.28 0.51
CA LEU A 159 -4.02 -7.47 -0.82
C LEU A 159 -5.29 -8.34 -0.74
N LEU A 160 -6.39 -7.80 -1.24
CA LEU A 160 -7.70 -8.45 -1.29
C LEU A 160 -8.01 -8.91 -2.71
N GLY A 161 -8.44 -10.15 -2.86
CA GLY A 161 -9.03 -10.63 -4.10
C GLY A 161 -10.32 -9.88 -4.45
N ALA A 162 -10.71 -9.94 -5.72
CA ALA A 162 -11.85 -9.19 -6.25
C ALA A 162 -13.18 -9.48 -5.51
N GLU A 163 -13.46 -10.73 -5.14
CA GLU A 163 -14.68 -11.08 -4.39
C GLU A 163 -14.65 -10.53 -2.96
N LEU A 164 -13.49 -10.57 -2.27
CA LEU A 164 -13.40 -9.95 -0.95
C LEU A 164 -13.56 -8.44 -1.00
N ARG A 165 -13.12 -7.79 -2.08
CA ARG A 165 -13.37 -6.36 -2.29
C ARG A 165 -14.88 -6.08 -2.43
N GLU A 166 -15.62 -6.92 -3.14
CA GLU A 166 -17.08 -6.80 -3.23
C GLU A 166 -17.75 -6.98 -1.86
N GLU A 167 -17.29 -7.96 -1.07
CA GLU A 167 -17.77 -8.13 0.31
C GLU A 167 -17.42 -6.93 1.20
N LEU A 168 -16.25 -6.32 1.00
CA LEU A 168 -15.84 -5.10 1.70
C LEU A 168 -16.82 -3.95 1.44
N LEU A 169 -17.26 -3.79 0.19
CA LEU A 169 -18.28 -2.80 -0.19
C LEU A 169 -19.63 -3.05 0.51
N ALA A 170 -19.95 -4.31 0.80
CA ALA A 170 -21.18 -4.73 1.46
C ALA A 170 -21.09 -4.77 3.00
N LEU A 171 -19.95 -4.45 3.61
CA LEU A 171 -19.80 -4.42 5.07
C LEU A 171 -20.73 -3.38 5.70
N ARG A 172 -21.32 -3.75 6.84
CA ARG A 172 -22.05 -2.81 7.69
C ARG A 172 -21.09 -1.79 8.33
N ASP A 173 -21.66 -0.70 8.85
CA ASP A 173 -20.88 0.39 9.47
C ASP A 173 -20.11 -0.03 10.72
N ASP A 174 -20.58 -1.05 11.43
CA ASP A 174 -19.95 -1.64 12.61
C ASP A 174 -18.93 -2.73 12.27
N GLU A 175 -18.91 -3.23 11.03
CA GLU A 175 -17.98 -4.27 10.60
C GLU A 175 -16.63 -3.68 10.14
N THR A 176 -15.60 -4.48 10.31
CA THR A 176 -14.21 -4.12 10.07
C THR A 176 -13.55 -5.03 9.05
N LEU A 177 -12.46 -4.54 8.45
CA LEU A 177 -11.62 -5.37 7.58
C LEU A 177 -11.05 -6.60 8.30
N ARG A 178 -10.89 -6.52 9.63
CA ARG A 178 -10.47 -7.64 10.47
C ARG A 178 -11.54 -8.73 10.51
N GLU A 179 -12.80 -8.38 10.68
CA GLU A 179 -13.90 -9.36 10.67
C GLU A 179 -14.05 -9.99 9.30
N LEU A 180 -13.93 -9.21 8.21
CA LEU A 180 -13.91 -9.76 6.85
C LEU A 180 -12.77 -10.78 6.67
N ARG A 181 -11.56 -10.46 7.15
CA ARG A 181 -10.41 -11.38 7.13
C ARG A 181 -10.68 -12.68 7.89
N ASP A 182 -11.39 -12.60 9.01
CA ASP A 182 -11.60 -13.72 9.92
C ASP A 182 -12.84 -14.57 9.57
N ARG A 183 -13.57 -14.24 8.49
CA ARG A 183 -14.67 -15.06 7.96
C ARG A 183 -14.17 -16.43 7.51
N ALA A 184 -14.98 -17.47 7.72
CA ALA A 184 -14.68 -18.84 7.30
C ALA A 184 -14.52 -19.01 5.78
N THR A 185 -15.13 -18.12 5.00
CA THR A 185 -15.05 -18.10 3.53
C THR A 185 -13.81 -17.38 3.00
N THR A 186 -13.06 -16.70 3.87
CA THR A 186 -11.88 -15.92 3.49
C THR A 186 -10.64 -16.81 3.46
N GLN A 187 -9.95 -16.84 2.31
CA GLN A 187 -8.69 -17.57 2.16
C GLN A 187 -7.54 -16.69 2.67
N ARG A 188 -7.11 -16.94 3.91
CA ARG A 188 -6.02 -16.17 4.52
C ARG A 188 -4.66 -16.65 4.02
N GLU A 189 -3.95 -15.77 3.33
CA GLU A 189 -2.59 -16.02 2.85
C GLU A 189 -1.60 -15.14 3.60
N ARG A 190 -0.61 -15.77 4.23
CA ARG A 190 0.45 -15.07 4.97
C ARG A 190 1.76 -15.24 4.23
N LEU A 191 2.25 -14.15 3.65
CA LEU A 191 3.51 -14.13 2.93
C LEU A 191 4.63 -13.79 3.91
N ALA A 192 5.47 -14.77 4.25
CA ALA A 192 6.63 -14.52 5.10
C ALA A 192 7.63 -13.61 4.38
N VAL A 193 8.01 -12.50 5.02
CA VAL A 193 8.96 -11.51 4.51
C VAL A 193 9.94 -11.10 5.60
N ASP A 194 11.17 -10.84 5.21
CA ASP A 194 12.20 -10.29 6.12
C ASP A 194 12.10 -8.75 6.19
N ASP A 195 10.91 -8.22 6.41
CA ASP A 195 10.66 -6.78 6.43
C ASP A 195 9.88 -6.42 7.72
N PRO A 196 10.56 -6.03 8.80
CA PRO A 196 9.89 -5.65 10.04
C PRO A 196 9.12 -4.33 9.91
N LEU A 197 9.41 -3.50 8.90
CA LEU A 197 8.82 -2.17 8.73
C LEU A 197 7.37 -2.23 8.24
N ILE A 198 6.90 -3.39 7.77
CA ILE A 198 5.47 -3.67 7.52
C ILE A 198 4.59 -3.53 8.77
N LEU A 199 5.20 -3.51 9.96
CA LEU A 199 4.54 -3.44 11.26
C LEU A 199 4.72 -2.08 11.94
N LEU A 200 5.45 -1.14 11.32
CA LEU A 200 5.80 0.14 11.93
C LEU A 200 4.79 1.21 11.53
N ASP A 201 3.77 1.40 12.38
CA ASP A 201 2.84 2.52 12.29
C ASP A 201 3.48 3.81 12.85
N LEU A 202 3.50 4.87 12.06
CA LEU A 202 3.94 6.21 12.49
C LEU A 202 2.79 6.93 13.19
N ASP A 203 2.69 6.71 14.49
CA ASP A 203 1.63 7.23 15.34
C ASP A 203 2.11 8.23 16.38
N THR A 204 3.36 8.09 16.81
CA THR A 204 3.96 8.84 17.90
C THR A 204 5.36 9.34 17.53
N PRO A 205 5.88 10.37 18.23
CA PRO A 205 7.26 10.82 18.02
C PRO A 205 8.31 9.71 18.19
N ARG A 206 8.04 8.72 19.06
CA ARG A 206 8.93 7.56 19.24
C ARG A 206 8.96 6.67 18.00
N ASP A 207 7.84 6.49 17.31
CA ASP A 207 7.78 5.73 16.06
C ASP A 207 8.57 6.45 14.96
N VAL A 208 8.50 7.78 14.93
CA VAL A 208 9.30 8.62 14.03
C VAL A 208 10.79 8.47 14.32
N GLU A 209 11.20 8.54 15.58
CA GLU A 209 12.61 8.30 15.96
C GLU A 209 13.10 6.92 15.55
N HIS A 210 12.26 5.88 15.74
CA HIS A 210 12.60 4.53 15.31
C HIS A 210 12.74 4.48 13.78
N ALA A 211 11.76 4.99 13.05
CA ALA A 211 11.80 5.08 11.59
C ALA A 211 13.03 5.81 11.05
N LEU A 212 13.45 6.90 11.68
CA LEU A 212 14.66 7.63 11.29
C LEU A 212 15.93 6.78 11.47
N ARG A 213 16.01 5.96 12.52
CA ARG A 213 17.14 5.04 12.72
C ARG A 213 17.17 3.94 11.67
N GLU A 214 16.02 3.36 11.34
CA GLU A 214 15.90 2.34 10.30
C GLU A 214 16.32 2.89 8.93
N LEU A 215 15.87 4.10 8.59
CA LEU A 215 16.29 4.78 7.36
C LEU A 215 17.80 5.08 7.32
N ALA A 216 18.40 5.44 8.44
CA ALA A 216 19.84 5.69 8.52
C ALA A 216 20.67 4.39 8.44
N ALA A 217 20.11 3.26 8.89
CA ALA A 217 20.75 1.95 8.85
C ALA A 217 20.58 1.23 7.51
N ALA A 218 19.56 1.59 6.73
CA ALA A 218 19.31 0.98 5.43
C ALA A 218 20.48 1.23 4.48
N PRO A 219 21.06 0.19 3.85
CA PRO A 219 22.03 0.41 2.78
C PRO A 219 21.35 1.17 1.63
N PRO A 220 22.07 2.06 0.91
CA PRO A 220 21.51 2.72 -0.26
C PRO A 220 21.03 1.64 -1.24
N GLU A 221 19.78 1.76 -1.70
CA GLU A 221 19.25 0.88 -2.76
C GLU A 221 20.21 0.98 -3.95
N ARG A 222 20.94 -0.12 -4.23
CA ARG A 222 21.80 -0.16 -5.40
C ARG A 222 20.89 -0.03 -6.62
N PRO A 223 21.16 0.88 -7.57
CA PRO A 223 20.50 0.80 -8.86
C PRO A 223 20.79 -0.59 -9.41
N GLU A 224 19.74 -1.37 -9.69
CA GLU A 224 19.89 -2.62 -10.42
C GLU A 224 20.44 -2.23 -11.80
N ASN A 225 21.74 -2.45 -12.00
CA ASN A 225 22.39 -2.17 -13.27
C ASN A 225 21.61 -2.88 -14.36
N GLY A 226 20.96 -2.09 -15.22
CA GLY A 226 20.40 -2.58 -16.47
C GLY A 226 21.46 -3.35 -17.23
N ASP A 227 21.09 -4.53 -17.68
CA ASP A 227 21.84 -5.43 -18.55
C ASP A 227 22.37 -4.66 -19.77
N GLN A 228 23.53 -4.03 -19.63
CA GLN A 228 24.32 -3.54 -20.75
C GLN A 228 25.02 -4.76 -21.33
N ARG A 229 24.35 -5.45 -22.26
CA ARG A 229 25.02 -6.41 -23.13
C ARG A 229 26.03 -5.64 -23.99
N PRO A 230 27.30 -6.06 -24.03
CA PRO A 230 28.24 -5.49 -24.98
C PRO A 230 27.79 -5.83 -26.41
N THR A 231 27.74 -4.80 -27.25
CA THR A 231 27.60 -4.84 -28.71
C THR A 231 28.59 -5.79 -29.38
#